data_AF-A0A1F5LGU5-F1
#
_entry.id   AF-A0A1F5LGU5-F1
#
_cell.length_a   1.000
_cell.length_b   1.000
_cell.length_c   1.000
_cell.angle_alpha   90.00
_cell.angle_beta   90.00
_cell.angle_gamma   90.00
#
_symmetry.space_group_name_H-M   'P 1'
#
loop_
_entity.id
_entity.type
_entity.pdbx_description
1 polymer ?
#
loop_
_entity_poly.entity_id
_entity_poly.type
_entity_poly.pdbx_seq_one_letter_code
_entity_poly.pdbx_strand_id
1 'polypeptide(L)'
;MAPVTRRAARKALTPLISTPPVLTTPEVLEMILLQTDMRTLLTSCQRVCRDWHDLITTSPSIQKSLFFTPIKESEWGAGEKLPNLLLAAMFPTIFPAKGDPRKRDFHFSDCAMAKDADACATTSYL
;
A
#
# COMPACT_ATOMS: atom_id res chain seq x y z
N MET A 1 67.66 -12.88 7.98
CA MET A 1 66.84 -11.94 8.79
C MET A 1 65.69 -11.48 7.91
N ALA A 2 64.51 -12.08 8.07
CA ALA A 2 63.34 -11.94 7.19
C ALA A 2 62.37 -10.83 7.69
N PRO A 3 61.47 -10.30 6.84
CA PRO A 3 61.10 -8.88 6.83
C PRO A 3 59.89 -8.54 7.72
N VAL A 4 59.82 -7.28 8.16
CA VAL A 4 58.64 -6.72 8.83
C VAL A 4 57.75 -6.04 7.78
N THR A 5 56.73 -6.75 7.30
CA THR A 5 55.66 -6.18 6.46
C THR A 5 54.48 -5.77 7.34
N ARG A 6 54.39 -4.49 7.69
CA ARG A 6 53.17 -3.94 8.30
C ARG A 6 52.16 -3.60 7.21
N ARG A 7 51.38 -4.59 6.78
CA ARG A 7 50.14 -4.36 6.02
C ARG A 7 49.04 -4.08 7.03
N ALA A 8 48.84 -2.80 7.36
CA ALA A 8 47.70 -2.36 8.15
C ALA A 8 46.42 -2.58 7.32
N ALA A 9 45.72 -3.66 7.62
CA ALA A 9 44.36 -3.89 7.13
C ALA A 9 43.47 -2.78 7.71
N ARG A 10 43.10 -1.82 6.87
CA ARG A 10 42.00 -0.90 7.16
C ARG A 10 40.74 -1.76 7.16
N LYS A 11 40.30 -2.24 8.33
CA LYS A 11 38.94 -2.74 8.52
C LYS A 11 38.02 -1.60 8.10
N ALA A 12 37.36 -1.76 6.96
CA ALA A 12 36.29 -0.87 6.54
C ALA A 12 35.27 -0.84 7.69
N LEU A 13 35.12 0.32 8.33
CA LEU A 13 33.92 0.61 9.09
C LEU A 13 32.80 0.74 8.05
N THR A 14 32.21 -0.38 7.67
CA THR A 14 30.84 -0.38 7.18
C THR A 14 29.98 0.10 8.36
N PRO A 15 29.15 1.16 8.20
CA PRO A 15 28.16 1.45 9.20
C PRO A 15 27.19 0.26 9.18
N LEU A 16 27.30 -0.60 10.18
CA LEU A 16 26.27 -1.56 10.54
C LEU A 16 25.06 -0.73 10.95
N ILE A 17 24.23 -0.37 9.98
CA ILE A 17 22.81 -0.17 10.25
C ILE A 17 22.33 -1.58 10.62
N SER A 18 22.57 -1.98 11.87
CA SER A 18 22.10 -3.23 12.43
C SER A 18 20.60 -3.06 12.53
N THR A 19 19.87 -3.58 11.55
CA THR A 19 18.42 -3.69 11.64
C THR A 19 18.12 -4.38 12.97
N PRO A 20 17.20 -3.85 13.78
CA PRO A 20 16.95 -4.42 15.09
C PRO A 20 16.50 -5.88 14.89
N PRO A 21 16.95 -6.84 15.71
CA PRO A 21 16.72 -8.27 15.48
C PRO A 21 15.25 -8.65 15.26
N VAL A 22 14.34 -7.87 15.83
CA VAL A 22 12.90 -8.05 15.74
C VAL A 22 12.32 -7.70 14.35
N LEU A 23 12.99 -6.87 13.56
CA LEU A 23 12.60 -6.52 12.18
C LEU A 23 13.13 -7.55 11.17
N THR A 24 13.99 -8.46 11.61
CA THR A 24 14.54 -9.55 10.80
C THR A 24 13.62 -10.78 10.78
N THR A 25 12.68 -10.86 11.72
CA THR A 25 11.67 -11.94 11.78
C THR A 25 10.44 -11.53 10.99
N PRO A 26 10.10 -12.20 9.87
CA PRO A 26 9.05 -11.76 8.96
C PRO A 26 7.66 -11.75 9.62
N GLU A 27 7.37 -12.70 10.53
CA GLU A 27 6.08 -12.79 11.23
C GLU A 27 5.86 -11.59 12.16
N VAL A 28 6.93 -11.16 12.85
CA VAL A 28 6.86 -10.01 13.75
C VAL A 28 6.76 -8.71 12.95
N LEU A 29 7.52 -8.62 11.86
CA LEU A 29 7.44 -7.48 10.94
C LEU A 29 6.02 -7.36 10.34
N GLU A 30 5.42 -8.47 9.91
CA GLU A 30 4.05 -8.50 9.39
C GLU A 30 3.06 -7.95 10.42
N MET A 31 3.16 -8.39 11.68
CA MET A 31 2.28 -7.92 12.74
C MET A 31 2.44 -6.42 13.02
N ILE A 32 3.66 -5.88 12.96
CA ILE A 32 3.94 -4.44 13.10
C ILE A 32 3.32 -3.66 11.92
N LEU A 33 3.52 -4.15 10.69
CA LEU A 33 2.99 -3.52 9.49
C LEU A 33 1.45 -3.51 9.48
N LEU A 34 0.81 -4.56 9.98
CA LEU A 34 -0.65 -4.62 10.12
C LEU A 34 -1.23 -3.56 11.07
N GLN A 35 -0.45 -3.08 12.04
CA GLN A 35 -0.86 -1.99 12.95
C GLN A 35 -0.61 -0.59 12.37
N THR A 36 0.05 -0.52 11.20
CA THR A 36 0.38 0.75 10.54
C THR A 36 -0.79 1.19 9.64
N ASP A 37 -0.94 2.50 9.44
CA ASP A 37 -1.97 3.02 8.55
C ASP A 37 -1.70 2.65 7.08
N MET A 38 -2.78 2.42 6.33
CA MET A 38 -2.75 1.98 4.93
C MET A 38 -1.92 2.91 4.04
N ARG A 39 -1.96 4.23 4.29
CA ARG A 39 -1.24 5.23 3.49
C ARG A 39 0.26 5.11 3.70
N THR A 40 0.72 5.06 4.95
CA THR A 40 2.14 4.88 5.27
C THR A 40 2.65 3.54 4.72
N LEU A 41 1.84 2.49 4.79
CA LEU A 41 2.20 1.19 4.25
C LEU A 41 2.45 1.23 2.73
N LEU A 42 1.59 1.94 1.97
CA LEU A 42 1.71 2.10 0.52
C LEU A 42 2.80 3.09 0.09
N THR A 43 3.07 4.13 0.88
CA THR A 43 3.94 5.25 0.46
C THR A 43 5.36 5.17 1.03
N SER A 44 5.51 4.63 2.24
CA SER A 44 6.77 4.67 3.00
C SER A 44 7.34 3.28 3.22
N CYS A 45 6.56 2.35 3.78
CA CYS A 45 7.05 1.03 4.18
C CYS A 45 7.63 0.22 3.01
N GLN A 46 6.99 0.26 1.85
CA GLN A 46 7.46 -0.43 0.63
C GLN A 46 8.81 0.10 0.09
N ARG A 47 9.25 1.29 0.52
CA ARG A 47 10.48 1.94 0.02
C ARG A 47 11.66 1.80 0.98
N VAL A 48 11.47 1.14 2.13
CA VAL A 48 12.52 0.98 3.15
C VAL A 48 13.59 0.00 2.69
N CYS A 49 13.19 -1.21 2.30
CA CYS A 49 14.08 -2.21 1.71
C CYS A 49 13.27 -3.21 0.86
N ARG A 50 13.98 -4.10 0.16
CA ARG A 50 13.35 -5.15 -0.68
C ARG A 50 12.56 -6.15 0.15
N ASP A 51 13.08 -6.56 1.31
CA ASP A 51 12.41 -7.54 2.18
C ASP A 51 11.04 -7.03 2.67
N TRP A 52 10.93 -5.73 2.98
CA TRP A 52 9.66 -5.11 3.39
C TRP A 52 8.67 -5.06 2.24
N HIS A 53 9.14 -4.66 1.05
CA HIS A 53 8.31 -4.68 -0.16
C HIS A 53 7.80 -6.09 -0.47
N ASP A 54 8.68 -7.08 -0.40
CA ASP A 54 8.36 -8.48 -0.69
C ASP A 54 7.38 -9.04 0.35
N LEU A 55 7.57 -8.75 1.64
CA LEU A 55 6.62 -9.14 2.68
C LEU A 55 5.25 -8.47 2.49
N ILE A 56 5.21 -7.18 2.18
CA ILE A 56 3.97 -6.44 1.94
C ILE A 56 3.20 -7.01 0.74
N THR A 57 3.90 -7.39 -0.33
CA THR A 57 3.29 -7.90 -1.56
C THR A 57 2.89 -9.37 -1.48
N THR A 58 3.59 -10.18 -0.68
CA THR A 58 3.34 -11.62 -0.57
C THR A 58 2.43 -12.01 0.61
N SER A 59 2.39 -11.23 1.69
CA SER A 59 1.54 -11.52 2.85
C SER A 59 0.05 -11.38 2.50
N PRO A 60 -0.77 -12.46 2.63
CA PRO A 60 -2.21 -12.36 2.43
C PRO A 60 -2.90 -11.44 3.44
N SER A 61 -2.41 -11.38 4.68
CA SER A 61 -3.00 -10.55 5.73
C SER A 61 -2.86 -9.06 5.40
N ILE A 62 -1.68 -8.65 4.94
CA ILE A 62 -1.41 -7.26 4.52
C ILE A 62 -2.19 -6.94 3.25
N GLN A 63 -2.22 -7.85 2.27
CA GLN A 63 -2.98 -7.63 1.03
C GLN A 63 -4.49 -7.50 1.28
N LYS A 64 -5.02 -8.25 2.25
CA LYS A 64 -6.41 -8.11 2.72
C LYS A 64 -6.64 -6.76 3.40
N SER A 65 -5.73 -6.31 4.28
CA SER A 65 -5.86 -5.01 4.95
C SER A 65 -5.78 -3.82 3.99
N LEU A 66 -5.02 -3.95 2.91
CA LEU A 66 -4.93 -2.99 1.80
C LEU A 66 -6.12 -3.04 0.83
N PHE A 67 -7.08 -3.96 1.01
CA PHE A 67 -8.18 -4.22 0.09
C PHE A 67 -7.76 -4.67 -1.32
N PHE A 68 -6.56 -5.26 -1.47
CA PHE A 68 -6.09 -5.83 -2.74
C PHE A 68 -6.51 -7.29 -2.92
N THR A 69 -6.77 -8.00 -1.81
CA THR A 69 -7.30 -9.37 -1.81
C THR A 69 -8.69 -9.38 -1.17
N PRO A 70 -9.67 -10.08 -1.76
CA PRO A 70 -11.00 -10.18 -1.18
C PRO A 70 -10.94 -10.94 0.15
N ILE A 71 -11.64 -10.40 1.15
CA ILE A 71 -11.84 -11.06 2.44
C ILE A 71 -13.12 -11.89 2.33
N LYS A 72 -13.05 -13.16 2.72
CA LYS A 72 -14.21 -14.06 2.69
C LYS A 72 -15.23 -13.60 3.72
N GLU A 73 -16.51 -13.78 3.42
CA GLU A 73 -17.61 -13.40 4.32
C GLU A 73 -17.50 -14.05 5.71
N SER A 74 -16.92 -15.25 5.80
CA SER A 74 -16.65 -15.95 7.06
C SER A 74 -15.60 -15.27 7.95
N GLU A 75 -14.71 -14.49 7.37
CA GLU A 75 -13.62 -13.78 8.07
C GLU A 75 -13.98 -12.32 8.37
N TRP A 76 -15.00 -11.79 7.68
CA TRP A 76 -15.44 -10.40 7.80
C TRP A 76 -16.39 -10.25 9.00
N GLY A 77 -15.84 -9.84 10.15
CA GLY A 77 -16.58 -9.70 11.40
C GLY A 77 -17.80 -8.79 11.29
N ALA A 78 -18.93 -9.25 11.85
CA ALA A 78 -20.13 -8.49 12.18
C ALA A 78 -20.89 -7.79 11.02
N GLY A 79 -20.64 -8.14 9.76
CA GLY A 79 -21.48 -7.70 8.63
C GLY A 79 -21.40 -6.21 8.28
N GLU A 80 -20.52 -5.44 8.92
CA GLU A 80 -20.31 -4.03 8.60
C GLU A 80 -19.33 -3.89 7.43
N LYS A 81 -19.84 -3.60 6.23
CA LYS A 81 -19.00 -3.32 5.05
C LYS A 81 -18.23 -2.02 5.29
N LEU A 82 -16.92 -2.12 5.49
CA LEU A 82 -16.02 -0.96 5.63
C LEU A 82 -15.45 -0.62 4.27
N PRO A 83 -15.64 0.61 3.77
CA PRO A 83 -14.98 1.03 2.54
C PRO A 83 -13.49 1.27 2.80
N ASN A 84 -12.68 1.15 1.76
CA ASN A 84 -11.28 1.57 1.83
C ASN A 84 -11.23 3.08 2.13
N LEU A 85 -10.66 3.46 3.29
CA LEU A 85 -10.64 4.84 3.77
C LEU A 85 -9.89 5.79 2.83
N LEU A 86 -8.85 5.31 2.14
CA LEU A 86 -8.11 6.13 1.18
C LEU A 86 -8.96 6.42 -0.05
N LEU A 87 -9.66 5.42 -0.57
CA LEU A 87 -10.59 5.62 -1.67
C LEU A 87 -11.77 6.50 -1.26
N ALA A 88 -12.29 6.31 -0.04
CA ALA A 88 -13.38 7.13 0.47
C ALA A 88 -13.00 8.60 0.62
N ALA A 89 -11.78 8.88 1.08
CA ALA A 89 -11.26 10.23 1.17
C ALA A 89 -11.03 10.88 -0.22
N MET A 90 -10.53 10.11 -1.19
CA MET A 90 -10.21 10.65 -2.52
C MET A 90 -11.43 10.76 -3.45
N PHE A 91 -12.47 9.94 -3.22
CA PHE A 91 -13.68 9.91 -4.05
C PHE A 91 -14.96 10.02 -3.21
N PRO A 92 -15.24 11.18 -2.58
CA PRO A 92 -16.41 11.35 -1.70
C PRO A 92 -17.75 11.15 -2.40
N THR A 93 -17.81 11.37 -3.72
CA THR A 93 -19.00 11.16 -4.54
C THR A 93 -19.32 9.69 -4.78
N ILE A 94 -18.29 8.82 -4.81
CA ILE A 94 -18.43 7.37 -5.02
C ILE A 94 -18.63 6.67 -3.67
N PHE A 95 -17.99 7.17 -2.61
CA PHE A 95 -18.05 6.61 -1.26
C PHE A 95 -18.62 7.64 -0.27
N PRO A 96 -19.95 7.86 -0.26
CA PRO A 96 -20.57 8.80 0.66
C PRO A 96 -20.39 8.35 2.12
N ALA A 97 -20.14 9.30 3.00
CA ALA A 97 -19.97 9.04 4.42
C ALA A 97 -21.27 8.45 5.02
N LYS A 98 -21.13 7.50 5.97
CA LYS A 98 -22.27 6.90 6.68
C LYS A 98 -23.00 8.02 7.43
N GLY A 99 -24.19 8.39 6.95
CA GLY A 99 -25.02 9.46 7.53
C GLY A 99 -25.06 10.77 6.73
N ASP A 100 -24.47 10.85 5.54
CA ASP A 100 -24.64 12.02 4.68
C ASP A 100 -26.11 12.16 4.22
N PRO A 101 -26.82 13.26 4.54
CA PRO A 101 -28.17 13.52 4.04
C PRO A 101 -28.22 13.67 2.51
N ARG A 102 -27.06 13.83 1.85
CA ARG A 102 -26.90 13.91 0.40
C ARG A 102 -26.49 12.58 -0.23
N LYS A 103 -26.88 11.44 0.36
CA LYS A 103 -26.76 10.11 -0.25
C LYS A 103 -27.56 10.08 -1.56
N ARG A 104 -26.96 10.66 -2.60
CA ARG A 104 -27.44 10.60 -3.97
C ARG A 104 -27.04 9.24 -4.50
N ASP A 105 -27.98 8.57 -5.13
CA ASP A 105 -27.65 7.36 -5.88
C ASP A 105 -26.58 7.74 -6.90
N PHE A 106 -25.43 7.07 -6.83
CA PHE A 106 -24.35 7.30 -7.77
C PHE A 106 -24.84 6.88 -9.16
N HIS A 107 -25.12 7.85 -10.02
CA HIS A 107 -25.50 7.60 -11.39
C HIS A 107 -24.26 7.71 -12.28
N PHE A 108 -23.96 6.66 -13.05
CA PHE A 108 -22.75 6.60 -13.88
C PHE A 108 -22.62 7.80 -14.84
N SER A 109 -23.74 8.40 -15.27
CA SER A 109 -23.76 9.59 -16.13
C SER A 109 -23.26 10.88 -15.47
N ASP A 110 -23.09 10.90 -14.15
CA ASP A 110 -22.54 12.04 -13.43
C ASP A 110 -21.00 12.07 -13.46
N CYS A 111 -20.37 10.95 -13.82
CA CYS A 111 -18.92 10.89 -14.04
C CYS A 111 -18.52 11.84 -15.17
N ALA A 112 -17.61 12.77 -14.90
CA ALA A 112 -17.04 13.67 -15.92
C ALA A 112 -16.49 12.89 -17.14
N MET A 113 -15.96 11.68 -16.90
CA MET A 113 -15.45 10.78 -17.95
C MET A 113 -16.51 10.33 -18.97
N ALA A 114 -17.80 10.35 -18.60
CA ALA A 114 -18.90 9.95 -19.48
C ALA A 114 -19.49 11.12 -20.29
N LYS A 115 -19.04 12.36 -20.03
CA LYS A 115 -19.57 13.57 -20.67
C LYS A 115 -18.87 13.92 -21.98
N ASP A 116 -17.72 13.32 -22.26
CA ASP A 116 -16.89 13.61 -23.45
C ASP A 116 -17.05 12.58 -24.58
N ALA A 117 -18.24 12.01 -24.76
CA ALA A 117 -18.52 11.10 -25.88
C ALA A 117 -18.39 11.78 -27.25
N ASP A 118 -18.51 13.12 -27.32
CA ASP A 118 -18.46 13.89 -28.56
C ASP A 118 -17.06 14.25 -29.05
N ALA A 119 -16.00 14.02 -28.27
CA ALA A 119 -14.64 14.35 -28.69
C ALA A 119 -14.01 13.30 -29.63
N CYS A 120 -14.57 12.09 -29.71
CA CYS A 120 -14.01 10.99 -30.51
C CYS A 120 -14.59 10.90 -31.94
N ALA A 121 -15.66 11.65 -32.26
CA ALA A 121 -16.42 11.45 -33.50
C ALA A 121 -16.09 12.43 -34.65
N THR A 122 -15.10 13.31 -34.54
CA THR A 122 -14.86 14.36 -35.56
C THR A 122 -13.60 14.19 -36.41
N THR A 123 -13.06 12.97 -36.56
CA THR A 123 -11.94 12.73 -37.51
C THR A 123 -12.26 11.63 -38.51
N SER A 124 -13.37 11.77 -39.24
CA SER A 124 -13.69 10.92 -40.39
C SER A 124 -14.36 11.74 -41.50
N TYR A 125 -13.65 12.71 -42.07
CA TYR A 125 -13.90 13.22 -43.41
C TYR A 125 -12.60 13.75 -44.01
N LEU A 126 -11.81 12.85 -44.62
CA LEU A 126 -11.06 13.04 -45.86
C LEU A 126 -10.81 11.67 -46.48
#